data_AF-A0A1K1PJ44-F1
#
_entry.id   AF-A0A1K1PJ44-F1
#
_cell.length_a   1.000
_cell.length_b   1.000
_cell.length_c   1.000
_cell.angle_alpha   90.00
_cell.angle_beta   90.00
_cell.angle_gamma   90.00
#
_symmetry.space_group_name_H-M   'P 1'
#
loop_
_entity.id
_entity.type
_entity.pdbx_description
1 polymer ?
#
loop_
_entity_poly.entity_id
_entity_poly.type
_entity_poly.pdbx_seq_one_letter_code
_entity_poly.pdbx_strand_id
1 'polypeptide(L)'
;MKQYNVGIIGATGMVGQRFATLLENHPWFNVKVLAASPRSAGQTYEQAAGSRWKMAVPMPAAMKDMVLMDATNDIEKIAGMVDFCFCAVDMKKDEIKALEEAYAKAECPIVSNNSAHRFTPDVPMVVPEINPEHIEIIKAQRERLGTKRGFIAVKSNCSIQSYVPALHPLRKFGLKNVLACTYQAISGAGKNFETWPEMVDNLIPYIGGEEEKSEQEPLKVWGEIKGNEIVKATAPNITTQCLRVPVSDGHTAAVFVTFENKPSKEEILKLWADFKGVPQELQLPSAPKQFIHYFEENDRPQAKLDRNLEGGMAVSTGRLREDTQYDYKFVCLSHNTLRGAAGGGVLLAELLAAKGYFD
;
A
#
# COMPACT_ATOMS: atom_id res chain seq x y z
N MET A 1 -5.55 -16.17 19.49
CA MET A 1 -5.53 -14.73 19.12
C MET A 1 -6.94 -14.32 18.73
N LYS A 2 -7.33 -13.06 18.95
CA LYS A 2 -8.67 -12.55 18.57
C LYS A 2 -8.81 -12.60 17.04
N GLN A 3 -9.95 -13.08 16.55
CA GLN A 3 -10.31 -13.00 15.13
C GLN A 3 -11.26 -11.82 14.94
N TYR A 4 -11.10 -11.11 13.83
CA TYR A 4 -11.92 -9.96 13.43
C TYR A 4 -12.74 -10.32 12.20
N ASN A 5 -14.03 -9.97 12.21
CA ASN A 5 -14.89 -10.00 11.05
C ASN A 5 -14.63 -8.75 10.21
N VAL A 6 -14.31 -8.92 8.94
CA VAL A 6 -13.90 -7.81 8.06
C VAL A 6 -14.79 -7.68 6.85
N GLY A 7 -14.98 -6.45 6.39
CA GLY A 7 -15.62 -6.14 5.12
C GLY A 7 -14.61 -5.79 4.02
N ILE A 8 -14.94 -6.09 2.77
CA ILE A 8 -14.20 -5.60 1.60
C ILE A 8 -15.13 -4.70 0.78
N ILE A 9 -14.89 -3.39 0.81
CA ILE A 9 -15.60 -2.40 0.02
C ILE A 9 -14.86 -2.20 -1.31
N GLY A 10 -15.58 -2.33 -2.43
CA GLY A 10 -14.99 -2.38 -3.76
C GLY A 10 -14.50 -3.78 -4.16
N ALA A 11 -15.12 -4.83 -3.61
CA ALA A 11 -14.69 -6.22 -3.73
C ALA A 11 -14.53 -6.75 -5.17
N THR A 12 -15.23 -6.17 -6.15
CA THR A 12 -15.20 -6.61 -7.54
C THR A 12 -14.04 -6.01 -8.36
N GLY A 13 -13.41 -4.94 -7.87
CA GLY A 13 -12.25 -4.31 -8.52
C GLY A 13 -10.95 -5.12 -8.34
N MET A 14 -9.89 -4.78 -9.08
CA MET A 14 -8.63 -5.55 -9.04
C MET A 14 -8.03 -5.64 -7.62
N VAL A 15 -8.05 -4.54 -6.86
CA VAL A 15 -7.54 -4.52 -5.49
C VAL A 15 -8.47 -5.27 -4.54
N GLY A 16 -9.80 -5.15 -4.71
CA GLY A 16 -10.78 -5.92 -3.94
C GLY A 16 -10.66 -7.43 -4.14
N GLN A 17 -10.48 -7.88 -5.38
CA GLN A 17 -10.18 -9.28 -5.70
C GLN A 17 -8.88 -9.73 -5.04
N ARG A 18 -7.85 -8.87 -5.00
CA ARG A 18 -6.60 -9.18 -4.31
C ARG A 18 -6.80 -9.32 -2.81
N PHE A 19 -7.58 -8.46 -2.17
CA PHE A 19 -7.97 -8.63 -0.76
C PHE A 19 -8.68 -9.96 -0.54
N ALA A 20 -9.64 -10.33 -1.38
CA ALA A 20 -10.34 -11.61 -1.27
C ALA A 20 -9.35 -12.79 -1.29
N THR A 21 -8.36 -12.77 -2.20
CA THR A 21 -7.33 -13.84 -2.26
C THR A 21 -6.39 -13.87 -1.05
N LEU A 22 -6.03 -12.71 -0.49
CA LEU A 22 -5.15 -12.64 0.67
C LEU A 22 -5.87 -13.03 1.96
N LEU A 23 -7.19 -12.80 2.02
CA LEU A 23 -7.97 -12.98 3.23
C LEU A 23 -8.66 -14.35 3.33
N GLU A 24 -8.66 -15.18 2.28
CA GLU A 24 -9.34 -16.49 2.28
C GLU A 24 -8.95 -17.39 3.46
N ASN A 25 -7.69 -17.37 3.88
CA ASN A 25 -7.17 -18.17 4.99
C ASN A 25 -6.34 -17.32 5.98
N HIS A 26 -6.67 -16.04 6.11
CA HIS A 26 -5.91 -15.14 6.98
C HIS A 26 -6.13 -15.51 8.46
N PRO A 27 -5.08 -15.62 9.29
CA PRO A 27 -5.22 -16.14 10.65
C PRO A 27 -6.03 -15.23 11.58
N TRP A 28 -6.11 -13.94 11.28
CA TRP A 28 -6.77 -12.94 12.13
C TRP A 28 -8.05 -12.37 11.54
N PHE A 29 -8.24 -12.45 10.22
CA PHE A 29 -9.26 -11.67 9.51
C PHE A 29 -10.18 -12.60 8.74
N ASN A 30 -11.45 -12.65 9.16
CA ASN A 30 -12.49 -13.44 8.55
C ASN A 30 -13.38 -12.54 7.68
N VAL A 31 -13.38 -12.74 6.36
CA VAL A 31 -14.21 -11.93 5.45
C VAL A 31 -15.68 -12.25 5.68
N LYS A 32 -16.40 -11.30 6.27
CA LYS A 32 -17.82 -11.43 6.61
C LYS A 32 -18.73 -10.73 5.61
N VAL A 33 -18.24 -9.67 4.98
CA VAL A 33 -19.00 -8.83 4.05
C VAL A 33 -18.17 -8.52 2.81
N LEU A 34 -18.82 -8.61 1.66
CA LEU A 34 -18.33 -8.07 0.39
C LEU A 34 -19.31 -6.99 -0.06
N ALA A 35 -18.79 -5.79 -0.34
CA ALA A 35 -19.58 -4.67 -0.81
C ALA A 35 -19.00 -4.12 -2.11
N ALA A 36 -19.89 -3.67 -2.99
CA ALA A 36 -19.54 -3.14 -4.30
C ALA A 36 -20.50 -2.01 -4.69
N SER A 37 -20.46 -1.59 -5.96
CA SER A 37 -21.37 -0.56 -6.46
C SER A 37 -22.85 -1.00 -6.36
N PRO A 38 -23.80 -0.04 -6.33
CA PRO A 38 -25.24 -0.34 -6.33
C PRO A 38 -25.67 -1.30 -7.44
N ARG A 39 -25.01 -1.25 -8.60
CA ARG A 39 -25.26 -2.16 -9.73
C ARG A 39 -24.95 -3.62 -9.42
N SER A 40 -23.97 -3.88 -8.56
CA SER A 40 -23.52 -5.23 -8.21
C SER A 40 -24.23 -5.77 -6.97
N ALA A 41 -24.85 -4.91 -6.16
CA ALA A 41 -25.56 -5.30 -4.96
C ALA A 41 -26.68 -6.31 -5.27
N GLY A 42 -26.87 -7.29 -4.40
CA GLY A 42 -27.84 -8.37 -4.57
C GLY A 42 -27.39 -9.54 -5.46
N GLN A 43 -26.31 -9.37 -6.25
CA GLN A 43 -25.66 -10.49 -6.96
C GLN A 43 -24.73 -11.26 -6.03
N THR A 44 -24.52 -12.54 -6.29
CA THR A 44 -23.41 -13.29 -5.67
C THR A 44 -22.06 -12.73 -6.15
N TYR A 45 -21.00 -12.97 -5.39
CA TYR A 45 -19.67 -12.52 -5.76
C TYR A 45 -19.21 -13.14 -7.09
N GLU A 46 -19.50 -14.42 -7.33
CA GLU A 46 -19.18 -15.10 -8.58
C GLU A 46 -19.91 -14.48 -9.77
N GLN A 47 -21.21 -14.17 -9.64
CA GLN A 47 -21.97 -13.48 -10.71
C GLN A 47 -21.39 -12.11 -11.05
N ALA A 48 -21.03 -11.32 -10.03
CA ALA A 48 -20.57 -9.96 -10.23
C ALA A 48 -19.11 -9.87 -10.68
N ALA A 49 -18.21 -10.70 -10.15
CA ALA A 49 -16.77 -10.61 -10.37
C ALA A 49 -16.21 -11.71 -11.28
N GLY A 50 -16.89 -12.84 -11.48
CA GLY A 50 -16.35 -14.04 -12.12
C GLY A 50 -15.79 -13.80 -13.52
N SER A 51 -16.57 -13.18 -14.41
CA SER A 51 -16.12 -12.84 -15.78
C SER A 51 -15.06 -11.74 -15.84
N ARG A 52 -14.83 -11.03 -14.72
CA ARG A 52 -13.88 -9.92 -14.58
C ARG A 52 -12.75 -10.26 -13.62
N TRP A 53 -12.59 -11.53 -13.26
CA TRP A 53 -11.61 -12.02 -12.31
C TRP A 53 -10.22 -11.93 -12.93
N LYS A 54 -9.32 -11.16 -12.30
CA LYS A 54 -7.97 -10.86 -12.81
C LYS A 54 -6.86 -11.54 -12.02
N MET A 55 -7.19 -12.31 -10.98
CA MET A 55 -6.17 -12.98 -10.16
C MET A 55 -5.76 -14.29 -10.85
N ALA A 56 -4.47 -14.64 -10.73
CA ALA A 56 -3.94 -15.89 -11.26
C ALA A 56 -4.44 -17.13 -10.48
N VAL A 57 -4.92 -16.93 -9.25
CA VAL A 57 -5.53 -17.97 -8.43
C VAL A 57 -7.05 -17.94 -8.57
N PRO A 58 -7.75 -19.07 -8.37
CA PRO A 58 -9.21 -19.12 -8.41
C PRO A 58 -9.85 -18.16 -7.40
N MET A 59 -11.11 -17.78 -7.67
CA MET A 59 -11.92 -17.06 -6.70
C MET A 59 -12.09 -17.90 -5.42
N PRO A 60 -11.88 -17.31 -4.23
CA PRO A 60 -12.01 -18.01 -2.96
C PRO A 60 -13.36 -18.73 -2.83
N ALA A 61 -13.33 -20.02 -2.54
CA ALA A 61 -14.54 -20.85 -2.54
C ALA A 61 -15.56 -20.37 -1.50
N ALA A 62 -15.07 -19.97 -0.32
CA ALA A 62 -15.88 -19.45 0.78
C ALA A 62 -16.58 -18.12 0.45
N MET A 63 -16.14 -17.41 -0.59
CA MET A 63 -16.66 -16.08 -0.95
C MET A 63 -17.55 -16.08 -2.19
N LYS A 64 -17.52 -17.13 -3.02
CA LYS A 64 -18.23 -17.20 -4.30
C LYS A 64 -19.73 -16.87 -4.18
N ASP A 65 -20.38 -17.50 -3.21
CA ASP A 65 -21.82 -17.42 -3.01
C ASP A 65 -22.24 -16.27 -2.08
N MET A 66 -21.29 -15.48 -1.58
CA MET A 66 -21.61 -14.30 -0.76
C MET A 66 -22.38 -13.29 -1.60
N VAL A 67 -23.54 -12.86 -1.11
CA VAL A 67 -24.35 -11.81 -1.75
C VAL A 67 -23.71 -10.45 -1.46
N LEU A 68 -23.41 -9.71 -2.53
CA LEU A 68 -22.82 -8.38 -2.44
C LEU A 68 -23.79 -7.37 -1.82
N MET A 69 -23.27 -6.58 -0.90
CA MET A 69 -23.96 -5.44 -0.31
C MET A 69 -23.69 -4.15 -1.09
N ASP A 70 -24.57 -3.17 -0.96
CA ASP A 70 -24.38 -1.84 -1.55
C ASP A 70 -23.41 -1.02 -0.70
N ALA A 71 -22.24 -0.71 -1.25
CA ALA A 71 -21.20 0.03 -0.54
C ALA A 71 -21.65 1.41 -0.06
N THR A 72 -22.62 2.04 -0.71
CA THR A 72 -23.08 3.41 -0.41
C THR A 72 -24.37 3.41 0.40
N ASN A 73 -25.30 2.51 0.11
CA ASN A 73 -26.62 2.52 0.75
C ASN A 73 -26.73 1.62 1.98
N ASP A 74 -25.86 0.61 2.14
CA ASP A 74 -25.91 -0.33 3.26
C ASP A 74 -24.89 -0.02 4.38
N ILE A 75 -24.37 1.22 4.48
CA ILE A 75 -23.27 1.58 5.41
C ILE A 75 -23.53 1.12 6.85
N GLU A 76 -24.66 1.50 7.44
CA GLU A 76 -25.02 1.13 8.83
C GLU A 76 -25.13 -0.39 9.01
N LYS A 77 -25.68 -1.08 8.00
CA LYS A 77 -25.82 -2.53 8.03
C LYS A 77 -24.47 -3.22 7.94
N ILE A 78 -23.59 -2.75 7.06
CA ILE A 78 -22.22 -3.26 6.92
C ILE A 78 -21.44 -3.01 8.21
N ALA A 79 -21.46 -1.78 8.72
CA ALA A 79 -20.79 -1.38 9.97
C ALA A 79 -21.22 -2.23 11.16
N GLY A 80 -22.50 -2.59 11.26
CA GLY A 80 -23.02 -3.49 12.29
C GLY A 80 -22.61 -4.96 12.15
N MET A 81 -22.02 -5.38 11.03
CA MET A 81 -21.64 -6.77 10.75
C MET A 81 -20.13 -7.04 10.86
N VAL A 82 -19.31 -5.98 10.98
CA VAL A 82 -17.85 -6.07 10.86
C VAL A 82 -17.14 -5.26 11.94
N ASP A 83 -15.94 -5.70 12.30
CA ASP A 83 -15.05 -4.96 13.17
C ASP A 83 -14.39 -3.79 12.43
N PHE A 84 -14.06 -3.97 11.14
CA PHE A 84 -13.56 -2.92 10.23
C PHE A 84 -13.73 -3.33 8.76
N CYS A 85 -13.49 -2.38 7.85
CA CYS A 85 -13.50 -2.62 6.41
C CYS A 85 -12.18 -2.26 5.73
N PHE A 86 -11.79 -3.04 4.74
CA PHE A 86 -10.86 -2.60 3.70
C PHE A 86 -11.63 -1.84 2.62
N CYS A 87 -11.11 -0.70 2.16
CA CYS A 87 -11.74 0.11 1.11
C CYS A 87 -10.84 0.23 -0.13
N ALA A 88 -11.37 -0.17 -1.28
CA ALA A 88 -10.70 -0.06 -2.57
C ALA A 88 -11.70 0.21 -3.70
N VAL A 89 -12.29 1.40 -3.70
CA VAL A 89 -13.30 1.82 -4.68
C VAL A 89 -12.69 2.61 -5.85
N ASP A 90 -13.39 2.70 -6.97
CA ASP A 90 -13.02 3.55 -8.10
C ASP A 90 -14.12 4.60 -8.32
N MET A 91 -13.94 5.78 -7.73
CA MET A 91 -14.89 6.88 -7.66
C MET A 91 -14.13 8.22 -7.64
N LYS A 92 -14.83 9.35 -7.77
CA LYS A 92 -14.16 10.66 -7.63
C LYS A 92 -13.62 10.85 -6.22
N LYS A 93 -12.50 11.56 -6.06
CA LYS A 93 -11.82 11.72 -4.76
C LYS A 93 -12.75 12.25 -3.66
N ASP A 94 -13.63 13.20 -3.96
CA ASP A 94 -14.53 13.77 -2.95
C ASP A 94 -15.66 12.80 -2.58
N GLU A 95 -16.12 11.97 -3.51
CA GLU A 95 -17.09 10.91 -3.23
C GLU A 95 -16.47 9.80 -2.36
N ILE A 96 -15.20 9.44 -2.63
CA ILE A 96 -14.45 8.51 -1.79
C ILE A 96 -14.32 9.07 -0.37
N LYS A 97 -13.97 10.35 -0.23
CA LYS A 97 -13.87 10.96 1.10
C LYS A 97 -15.19 10.92 1.86
N ALA A 98 -16.28 11.29 1.18
CA ALA A 98 -17.61 11.24 1.76
C ALA A 98 -18.00 9.81 2.19
N LEU A 99 -17.68 8.81 1.35
CA LEU A 99 -17.94 7.40 1.65
C LEU A 99 -17.16 6.93 2.89
N GLU A 100 -15.85 7.11 2.90
CA GLU A 100 -14.99 6.62 3.99
C GLU A 100 -15.28 7.35 5.31
N GLU A 101 -15.57 8.66 5.28
CA GLU A 101 -16.02 9.39 6.47
C GLU A 101 -17.39 8.93 6.96
N ALA A 102 -18.31 8.55 6.06
CA ALA A 102 -19.62 8.02 6.46
C ALA A 102 -19.48 6.68 7.20
N TYR A 103 -18.62 5.76 6.71
CA TYR A 103 -18.32 4.53 7.45
C TYR A 103 -17.65 4.81 8.80
N ALA A 104 -16.67 5.72 8.84
CA ALA A 104 -16.03 6.08 10.10
C ALA A 104 -17.05 6.65 11.10
N LYS A 105 -17.96 7.52 10.66
CA LYS A 105 -19.05 8.07 11.49
C LYS A 105 -20.08 7.02 11.92
N ALA A 106 -20.26 5.95 11.16
CA ALA A 106 -21.00 4.76 11.54
C ALA A 106 -20.20 3.82 12.48
N GLU A 107 -19.15 4.33 13.15
CA GLU A 107 -18.28 3.60 14.06
C GLU A 107 -17.54 2.40 13.43
N CYS A 108 -17.39 2.39 12.10
CA CYS A 108 -16.65 1.37 11.36
C CYS A 108 -15.26 1.91 10.94
N PRO A 109 -14.17 1.40 11.52
CA PRO A 109 -12.82 1.67 11.03
C PRO A 109 -12.64 1.28 9.56
N ILE A 110 -11.93 2.13 8.81
CA ILE A 110 -11.62 1.97 7.41
C ILE A 110 -10.10 1.90 7.21
N VAL A 111 -9.63 0.82 6.60
CA VAL A 111 -8.27 0.69 6.08
C VAL A 111 -8.33 0.85 4.55
N SER A 112 -7.96 2.03 4.07
CA SER A 112 -8.17 2.41 2.67
C SER A 112 -6.92 2.30 1.80
N ASN A 113 -7.15 1.80 0.59
CA ASN A 113 -6.18 1.78 -0.50
C ASN A 113 -6.29 3.01 -1.41
N ASN A 114 -7.37 3.78 -1.26
CA ASN A 114 -7.63 4.96 -2.06
C ASN A 114 -6.67 6.11 -1.70
N SER A 115 -6.41 6.99 -2.67
CA SER A 115 -5.52 8.14 -2.45
C SER A 115 -6.22 9.35 -1.82
N ALA A 116 -7.54 9.29 -1.64
CA ALA A 116 -8.37 10.46 -1.40
C ALA A 116 -8.04 11.17 -0.06
N HIS A 117 -7.76 10.39 0.99
CA HIS A 117 -7.42 10.90 2.32
C HIS A 117 -5.91 10.98 2.62
N ARG A 118 -5.03 10.65 1.66
CA ARG A 118 -3.56 10.60 1.90
C ARG A 118 -2.99 11.90 2.44
N PHE A 119 -3.57 13.05 2.10
CA PHE A 119 -3.16 14.37 2.60
C PHE A 119 -4.19 15.02 3.53
N THR A 120 -5.19 14.29 4.01
CA THR A 120 -6.02 14.79 5.12
C THR A 120 -5.14 14.92 6.37
N PRO A 121 -5.15 16.05 7.11
CA PRO A 121 -4.18 16.34 8.16
C PRO A 121 -4.11 15.30 9.27
N ASP A 122 -5.26 14.77 9.68
CA ASP A 122 -5.42 13.82 10.78
C ASP A 122 -5.65 12.37 10.31
N VAL A 123 -5.43 12.08 9.02
CA VAL A 123 -5.49 10.72 8.49
C VAL A 123 -4.07 10.16 8.37
N PRO A 124 -3.75 9.06 9.07
CA PRO A 124 -2.43 8.46 8.98
C PRO A 124 -2.24 7.79 7.63
N MET A 125 -1.10 8.09 6.99
CA MET A 125 -0.64 7.41 5.78
C MET A 125 0.54 6.53 6.14
N VAL A 126 0.30 5.24 6.29
CA VAL A 126 1.23 4.34 7.00
C VAL A 126 1.87 3.36 6.03
N VAL A 127 3.20 3.26 6.13
CA VAL A 127 3.99 2.10 5.74
C VAL A 127 4.42 1.45 7.04
N PRO A 128 3.84 0.29 7.43
CA PRO A 128 3.97 -0.24 8.79
C PRO A 128 5.40 -0.37 9.32
N GLU A 129 6.37 -0.69 8.46
CA GLU A 129 7.79 -0.79 8.83
C GLU A 129 8.51 0.56 9.00
N ILE A 130 7.95 1.67 8.53
CA ILE A 130 8.62 2.97 8.41
C ILE A 130 8.11 3.99 9.40
N ASN A 131 6.78 4.09 9.52
CA ASN A 131 6.13 5.12 10.35
C ASN A 131 4.93 4.57 11.14
N PRO A 132 5.09 3.47 11.90
CA PRO A 132 4.01 2.88 12.67
C PRO A 132 3.42 3.83 13.72
N GLU A 133 4.20 4.78 14.24
CA GLU A 133 3.79 5.80 15.21
C GLU A 133 2.75 6.78 14.66
N HIS A 134 2.60 6.90 13.34
CA HIS A 134 1.62 7.81 12.74
C HIS A 134 0.19 7.42 13.09
N ILE A 135 -0.09 6.16 13.48
CA ILE A 135 -1.43 5.73 13.90
C ILE A 135 -1.93 6.47 15.15
N GLU A 136 -1.04 7.06 15.96
CA GLU A 136 -1.43 7.81 17.16
C GLU A 136 -2.30 9.04 16.84
N ILE A 137 -2.22 9.57 15.60
CA ILE A 137 -3.08 10.66 15.13
C ILE A 137 -4.57 10.31 15.11
N ILE A 138 -4.91 9.01 15.10
CA ILE A 138 -6.30 8.53 15.05
C ILE A 138 -7.11 9.09 16.23
N LYS A 139 -6.48 9.38 17.37
CA LYS A 139 -7.16 10.04 18.48
C LYS A 139 -7.73 11.40 18.07
N ALA A 140 -6.90 12.27 17.48
CA ALA A 140 -7.34 13.58 17.01
C ALA A 140 -8.40 13.46 15.90
N GLN A 141 -8.27 12.44 15.05
CA GLN A 141 -9.26 12.16 14.01
C GLN A 141 -10.61 11.76 14.59
N ARG A 142 -10.64 10.87 15.59
CA ARG A 142 -11.85 10.45 16.28
C ARG A 142 -12.56 11.63 16.94
N GLU A 143 -11.80 12.52 17.58
CA GLU A 143 -12.31 13.76 18.15
C GLU A 143 -12.95 14.67 17.07
N ARG A 144 -12.29 14.89 15.93
CA ARG A 144 -12.87 15.66 14.81
C ARG A 144 -14.14 15.01 14.25
N LEU A 145 -14.14 13.69 14.09
CA LEU A 145 -15.25 12.95 13.49
C LEU A 145 -16.42 12.74 14.47
N GLY A 146 -16.21 12.94 15.78
CA GLY A 146 -17.21 12.67 16.82
C GLY A 146 -17.43 11.18 17.04
N THR A 147 -16.39 10.36 16.88
CA THR A 147 -16.48 8.89 16.89
C THR A 147 -15.70 8.30 18.06
N LYS A 148 -16.05 7.08 18.48
CA LYS A 148 -15.34 6.35 19.55
C LYS A 148 -14.41 5.28 19.01
N ARG A 149 -14.89 4.52 18.03
CA ARG A 149 -14.20 3.40 17.39
C ARG A 149 -13.85 3.74 15.95
N GLY A 150 -14.75 4.37 15.21
CA GLY A 150 -14.55 4.67 13.78
C GLY A 150 -13.34 5.54 13.50
N PHE A 151 -12.64 5.27 12.41
CA PHE A 151 -11.52 6.07 11.89
C PHE A 151 -11.22 5.67 10.44
N ILE A 152 -10.34 6.42 9.80
CA ILE A 152 -9.78 6.13 8.47
C ILE A 152 -8.26 6.09 8.62
N ALA A 153 -7.64 5.02 8.15
CA ALA A 153 -6.20 4.90 7.97
C ALA A 153 -5.93 4.51 6.51
N VAL A 154 -4.92 5.11 5.90
CA VAL A 154 -4.61 4.86 4.48
C VAL A 154 -3.22 4.30 4.32
N LYS A 155 -3.04 3.46 3.30
CA LYS A 155 -1.70 3.12 2.82
C LYS A 155 -1.19 4.16 1.81
N SER A 156 0.13 4.26 1.67
CA SER A 156 0.82 5.14 0.72
C SER A 156 0.93 4.53 -0.69
N ASN A 157 1.17 5.35 -1.72
CA ASN A 157 1.28 4.96 -3.13
C ASN A 157 2.17 3.71 -3.37
N CYS A 158 1.79 2.86 -4.32
CA CYS A 158 2.58 1.69 -4.70
C CYS A 158 3.95 2.05 -5.31
N SER A 159 4.09 3.18 -5.99
CA SER A 159 5.36 3.66 -6.55
C SER A 159 6.39 3.87 -5.44
N ILE A 160 6.02 4.51 -4.34
CA ILE A 160 6.97 4.86 -3.27
C ILE A 160 7.51 3.62 -2.54
N GLN A 161 6.75 2.52 -2.53
CA GLN A 161 7.20 1.24 -1.99
C GLN A 161 8.41 0.67 -2.73
N SER A 162 8.63 1.07 -3.99
CA SER A 162 9.78 0.65 -4.77
C SER A 162 11.06 1.44 -4.49
N TYR A 163 11.12 2.42 -3.58
CA TYR A 163 12.39 3.08 -3.23
C TYR A 163 12.48 3.66 -1.82
N VAL A 164 11.36 4.14 -1.26
CA VAL A 164 11.32 4.72 0.09
C VAL A 164 11.78 3.73 1.17
N PRO A 165 11.39 2.43 1.14
CA PRO A 165 11.88 1.47 2.13
C PRO A 165 13.40 1.32 2.13
N ALA A 166 14.05 1.32 0.97
CA ALA A 166 15.51 1.23 0.88
C ALA A 166 16.20 2.52 1.37
N LEU A 167 15.58 3.68 1.19
CA LEU A 167 16.12 4.95 1.66
C LEU A 167 15.92 5.17 3.17
N HIS A 168 14.84 4.64 3.74
CA HIS A 168 14.46 4.91 5.12
C HIS A 168 15.56 4.62 6.16
N PRO A 169 16.21 3.44 6.21
CA PRO A 169 17.27 3.18 7.18
C PRO A 169 18.52 4.04 6.96
N LEU A 170 18.66 4.64 5.78
CA LEU A 170 19.78 5.51 5.42
C LEU A 170 19.54 6.97 5.82
N ARG A 171 18.35 7.33 6.30
CA ARG A 171 18.00 8.70 6.75
C ARG A 171 18.95 9.24 7.82
N LYS A 172 19.52 8.37 8.66
CA LYS A 172 20.49 8.78 9.70
C LYS A 172 21.75 9.46 9.15
N PHE A 173 22.03 9.29 7.85
CA PHE A 173 23.14 9.95 7.16
C PHE A 173 22.77 11.32 6.56
N GLY A 174 21.51 11.75 6.75
CA GLY A 174 20.96 12.98 6.19
C GLY A 174 20.72 12.86 4.69
N LEU A 175 19.59 12.32 4.25
CA LEU A 175 19.22 12.32 2.83
C LEU A 175 19.04 13.78 2.37
N LYS A 176 19.75 14.18 1.32
CA LYS A 176 19.72 15.54 0.77
C LYS A 176 18.89 15.64 -0.50
N ASN A 177 19.32 14.91 -1.53
CA ASN A 177 18.66 14.88 -2.84
C ASN A 177 18.40 13.43 -3.24
N VAL A 178 17.20 13.15 -3.74
CA VAL A 178 16.80 11.86 -4.27
C VAL A 178 16.18 12.06 -5.65
N LEU A 179 16.71 11.35 -6.64
CA LEU A 179 16.06 11.19 -7.94
C LEU A 179 15.61 9.74 -8.08
N ALA A 180 14.36 9.53 -8.48
CA ALA A 180 13.85 8.20 -8.78
C ALA A 180 13.12 8.16 -10.13
N CYS A 181 13.54 7.24 -10.99
CA CYS A 181 12.79 6.89 -12.20
C CYS A 181 12.03 5.58 -11.95
N THR A 182 10.69 5.62 -12.01
CA THR A 182 9.86 4.44 -11.78
C THR A 182 9.42 3.82 -13.10
N TYR A 183 9.49 2.49 -13.15
CA TYR A 183 9.07 1.63 -14.24
C TYR A 183 7.95 0.75 -13.69
N GLN A 184 6.72 1.20 -13.89
CA GLN A 184 5.55 0.67 -13.21
C GLN A 184 4.82 -0.35 -14.08
N ALA A 185 4.58 -1.54 -13.54
CA ALA A 185 3.72 -2.57 -14.13
C ALA A 185 2.28 -2.09 -14.43
N ILE A 186 1.62 -2.78 -15.37
CA ILE A 186 0.26 -2.46 -15.84
C ILE A 186 -0.83 -2.76 -14.82
N SER A 187 -0.61 -3.71 -13.91
CA SER A 187 -1.57 -4.00 -12.83
C SER A 187 -1.77 -2.83 -11.87
N GLY A 188 -0.82 -1.89 -11.81
CA GLY A 188 -0.98 -0.64 -11.06
C GLY A 188 -2.10 0.26 -11.59
N ALA A 189 -2.53 0.06 -12.85
CA ALA A 189 -3.66 0.75 -13.45
C ALA A 189 -4.96 -0.08 -13.44
N GLY A 190 -5.00 -1.20 -12.72
CA GLY A 190 -6.15 -2.11 -12.72
C GLY A 190 -6.30 -2.94 -14.00
N LYS A 191 -5.25 -3.02 -14.83
CA LYS A 191 -5.24 -3.64 -16.16
C LYS A 191 -4.28 -4.84 -16.24
N ASN A 192 -4.51 -5.69 -17.24
CA ASN A 192 -3.63 -6.81 -17.63
C ASN A 192 -3.37 -6.72 -19.15
N PHE A 193 -2.57 -7.62 -19.72
CA PHE A 193 -2.25 -7.55 -21.16
C PHE A 193 -3.46 -7.79 -22.06
N GLU A 194 -4.47 -8.53 -21.60
CA GLU A 194 -5.72 -8.75 -22.35
C GLU A 194 -6.57 -7.48 -22.42
N THR A 195 -6.59 -6.69 -21.35
CA THR A 195 -7.38 -5.45 -21.22
C THR A 195 -6.61 -4.19 -21.60
N TRP A 196 -5.32 -4.33 -21.93
CA TRP A 196 -4.45 -3.25 -22.38
C TRP A 196 -3.40 -3.74 -23.39
N PRO A 197 -3.82 -4.26 -24.56
CA PRO A 197 -2.91 -4.82 -25.56
C PRO A 197 -1.91 -3.79 -26.11
N GLU A 198 -2.24 -2.49 -26.10
CA GLU A 198 -1.39 -1.40 -26.58
C GLU A 198 -0.12 -1.18 -25.75
N MET A 199 -0.02 -1.84 -24.58
CA MET A 199 1.22 -1.85 -23.79
C MET A 199 2.26 -2.80 -24.36
N VAL A 200 1.88 -3.84 -25.11
CA VAL A 200 2.84 -4.80 -25.68
C VAL A 200 3.81 -4.05 -26.61
N ASP A 201 5.11 -4.25 -26.40
CA ASP A 201 6.18 -3.57 -27.14
C ASP A 201 6.15 -2.04 -27.02
N ASN A 202 5.65 -1.52 -25.90
CA ASN A 202 5.47 -0.08 -25.70
C ASN A 202 5.81 0.38 -24.28
N LEU A 203 6.08 1.67 -24.13
CA LEU A 203 6.26 2.36 -22.86
C LEU A 203 5.47 3.67 -22.89
N ILE A 204 4.77 3.99 -21.80
CA ILE A 204 4.05 5.26 -21.67
C ILE A 204 4.79 6.15 -20.67
N PRO A 205 5.32 7.32 -21.08
CA PRO A 205 6.14 8.18 -20.24
C PRO A 205 5.33 9.10 -19.32
N TYR A 206 4.07 8.77 -19.03
CA TYR A 206 3.20 9.58 -18.19
C TYR A 206 2.19 8.73 -17.43
N ILE A 207 2.10 8.99 -16.12
CA ILE A 207 1.05 8.45 -15.25
C ILE A 207 0.48 9.63 -14.45
N GLY A 208 -0.80 9.95 -14.70
CA GLY A 208 -1.45 11.14 -14.13
C GLY A 208 -1.32 11.29 -12.61
N GLY A 209 -0.64 12.36 -12.19
CA GLY A 209 -0.43 12.72 -10.79
C GLY A 209 0.47 11.74 -10.01
N GLU A 210 1.19 10.84 -10.68
CA GLU A 210 2.05 9.86 -10.01
C GLU A 210 3.38 10.45 -9.54
N GLU A 211 3.93 11.41 -10.29
CA GLU A 211 5.17 12.11 -9.93
C GLU A 211 4.95 12.96 -8.68
N GLU A 212 3.91 13.80 -8.65
CA GLU A 212 3.55 14.59 -7.47
C GLU A 212 3.36 13.70 -6.22
N LYS A 213 2.66 12.57 -6.35
CA LYS A 213 2.51 11.62 -5.23
C LYS A 213 3.85 11.03 -4.81
N SER A 214 4.70 10.64 -5.76
CA SER A 214 6.00 10.04 -5.48
C SER A 214 6.96 11.05 -4.83
N GLU A 215 6.81 12.34 -5.12
CA GLU A 215 7.62 13.39 -4.48
C GLU A 215 7.07 13.79 -3.10
N GLN A 216 5.75 13.86 -2.92
CA GLN A 216 5.14 14.43 -1.72
C GLN A 216 4.77 13.40 -0.64
N GLU A 217 4.38 12.18 -1.02
CA GLU A 217 3.99 11.15 -0.06
C GLU A 217 5.13 10.67 0.84
N PRO A 218 6.39 10.50 0.37
CA PRO A 218 7.51 10.13 1.24
C PRO A 218 7.75 11.16 2.34
N LEU A 219 7.56 12.45 2.04
CA LEU A 219 7.70 13.53 3.02
C LEU A 219 6.63 13.47 4.10
N LYS A 220 5.40 13.07 3.77
CA LYS A 220 4.38 12.81 4.80
C LYS A 220 4.72 11.55 5.58
N VAL A 221 5.13 10.45 4.94
CA VAL A 221 5.53 9.20 5.62
C VAL A 221 6.67 9.43 6.62
N TRP A 222 7.65 10.26 6.28
CA TRP A 222 8.76 10.63 7.15
C TRP A 222 8.50 11.85 8.04
N GLY A 223 7.27 12.38 7.99
CA GLY A 223 6.82 13.49 8.82
C GLY A 223 6.56 13.07 10.27
N GLU A 224 6.05 14.02 11.04
CA GLU A 224 5.83 13.88 12.48
C GLU A 224 4.44 14.39 12.85
N ILE A 225 3.85 13.79 13.89
CA ILE A 225 2.62 14.31 14.49
C ILE A 225 2.96 15.59 15.26
N LYS A 226 2.28 16.69 14.96
CA LYS A 226 2.35 17.96 15.71
C LYS A 226 0.94 18.44 16.02
N GLY A 227 0.54 18.33 17.28
CA GLY A 227 -0.84 18.58 17.69
C GLY A 227 -1.80 17.59 17.01
N ASN A 228 -2.74 18.12 16.23
CA ASN A 228 -3.81 17.34 15.59
C ASN A 228 -3.57 17.09 14.09
N GLU A 229 -2.33 17.22 13.63
CA GLU A 229 -1.97 16.97 12.23
C GLU A 229 -0.61 16.27 12.08
N ILE A 230 -0.42 15.62 10.94
CA ILE A 230 0.89 15.10 10.50
C ILE A 230 1.57 16.16 9.63
N VAL A 231 2.64 16.75 10.15
CA VAL A 231 3.45 17.73 9.43
C VAL A 231 4.54 16.99 8.64
N LYS A 232 4.59 17.25 7.33
CA LYS A 232 5.56 16.62 6.43
C LYS A 232 7.00 16.97 6.82
N ALA A 233 7.90 16.03 6.59
CA ALA A 233 9.33 16.32 6.55
C ALA A 233 9.64 17.36 5.46
N THR A 234 10.67 18.17 5.68
CA THR A 234 11.14 19.20 4.73
C THR A 234 12.30 18.73 3.86
N ALA A 235 12.88 17.58 4.17
CA ALA A 235 13.97 16.94 3.45
C ALA A 235 13.73 15.42 3.37
N PRO A 236 14.30 14.71 2.37
CA PRO A 236 15.13 15.22 1.26
C PRO A 236 14.33 15.98 0.19
N ASN A 237 15.03 16.65 -0.72
CA ASN A 237 14.45 17.05 -2.00
C ASN A 237 14.27 15.79 -2.86
N ILE A 238 13.05 15.54 -3.33
CA ILE A 238 12.72 14.37 -4.15
C ILE A 238 12.23 14.86 -5.51
N THR A 239 12.79 14.31 -6.57
CA THR A 239 12.24 14.43 -7.93
C THR A 239 12.02 13.06 -8.52
N THR A 240 10.95 12.89 -9.28
CA THR A 240 10.62 11.61 -9.90
C THR A 240 10.19 11.72 -11.35
N GLN A 241 10.50 10.69 -12.13
CA GLN A 241 9.92 10.46 -13.45
C GLN A 241 9.19 9.12 -13.43
N CYS A 242 7.90 9.10 -13.77
CA CYS A 242 7.08 7.90 -13.64
C CYS A 242 6.60 7.37 -15.00
N LEU A 243 7.03 6.16 -15.35
CA LEU A 243 6.74 5.52 -16.63
C LEU A 243 5.94 4.23 -16.43
N ARG A 244 5.05 3.92 -17.36
CA ARG A 244 4.36 2.63 -17.44
C ARG A 244 5.11 1.71 -18.39
N VAL A 245 5.40 0.48 -17.95
CA VAL A 245 6.14 -0.53 -18.74
C VAL A 245 5.32 -1.80 -18.96
N PRO A 246 5.63 -2.63 -19.98
CA PRO A 246 4.89 -3.86 -20.28
C PRO A 246 5.33 -5.00 -19.37
N VAL A 247 5.09 -4.81 -18.08
CA VAL A 247 5.33 -5.79 -17.02
C VAL A 247 4.00 -6.03 -16.31
N SER A 248 3.64 -7.30 -16.07
CA SER A 248 2.34 -7.65 -15.46
C SER A 248 2.21 -7.11 -14.04
N ASP A 249 3.20 -7.38 -13.20
CA ASP A 249 3.29 -6.97 -11.79
C ASP A 249 4.74 -6.70 -11.41
N GLY A 250 4.95 -5.82 -10.44
CA GLY A 250 6.26 -5.34 -9.99
C GLY A 250 6.51 -3.91 -10.43
N HIS A 251 6.82 -3.03 -9.49
CA HIS A 251 7.29 -1.68 -9.79
C HIS A 251 8.78 -1.61 -9.51
N THR A 252 9.56 -1.27 -10.53
CA THR A 252 11.00 -1.06 -10.41
C THR A 252 11.28 0.43 -10.28
N ALA A 253 12.24 0.81 -9.45
CA ALA A 253 12.77 2.16 -9.39
C ALA A 253 14.29 2.15 -9.57
N ALA A 254 14.79 3.00 -10.46
CA ALA A 254 16.19 3.39 -10.49
C ALA A 254 16.35 4.62 -9.59
N VAL A 255 17.18 4.51 -8.56
CA VAL A 255 17.28 5.50 -7.48
C VAL A 255 18.70 6.06 -7.44
N PHE A 256 18.80 7.37 -7.28
CA PHE A 256 20.03 8.12 -7.14
C PHE A 256 19.91 9.00 -5.90
N VAL A 257 20.95 9.05 -5.08
CA VAL A 257 20.87 9.68 -3.76
C VAL A 257 22.16 10.41 -3.40
N THR A 258 22.00 11.60 -2.84
CA THR A 258 23.05 12.38 -2.16
C THR A 258 22.75 12.47 -0.68
N PHE A 259 23.78 12.36 0.15
CA PHE A 259 23.73 12.45 1.60
C PHE A 259 24.44 13.72 2.09
N GLU A 260 24.09 14.21 3.26
CA GLU A 260 24.89 15.21 3.98
C GLU A 260 26.19 14.56 4.50
N ASN A 261 26.10 13.32 5.01
CA ASN A 261 27.25 12.53 5.44
C ASN A 261 27.30 11.22 4.64
N LYS A 262 28.04 11.19 3.52
CA LYS A 262 28.12 10.01 2.64
C LYS A 262 28.54 8.75 3.42
N PRO A 263 27.68 7.71 3.52
CA PRO A 263 28.05 6.44 4.13
C PRO A 263 28.94 5.61 3.20
N SER A 264 29.64 4.62 3.75
CA SER A 264 30.28 3.56 2.94
C SER A 264 29.23 2.62 2.33
N LYS A 265 29.61 1.90 1.26
CA LYS A 265 28.75 0.90 0.64
C LYS A 265 28.42 -0.22 1.63
N GLU A 266 29.40 -0.63 2.42
CA GLU A 266 29.28 -1.69 3.43
C GLU A 266 28.28 -1.31 4.52
N GLU A 267 28.26 -0.05 4.96
CA GLU A 267 27.24 0.45 5.89
C GLU A 267 25.83 0.40 5.32
N ILE A 268 25.65 0.78 4.04
CA ILE A 268 24.35 0.69 3.37
C ILE A 268 23.87 -0.77 3.32
N LEU A 269 24.74 -1.68 2.88
CA LEU A 269 24.42 -3.11 2.76
C LEU A 269 24.05 -3.71 4.12
N LYS A 270 24.82 -3.38 5.17
CA LYS A 270 24.53 -3.83 6.54
C LYS A 270 23.19 -3.29 7.02
N LEU A 271 22.89 -2.02 6.78
CA LEU A 271 21.62 -1.43 7.19
C LEU A 271 20.42 -2.08 6.48
N TRP A 272 20.53 -2.37 5.19
CA TRP A 272 19.48 -3.10 4.47
C TRP A 272 19.30 -4.52 5.01
N ALA A 273 20.39 -5.24 5.26
CA ALA A 273 20.33 -6.59 5.81
C ALA A 273 19.71 -6.62 7.22
N ASP A 274 20.05 -5.65 8.07
CA ASP A 274 19.63 -5.65 9.47
C ASP A 274 18.26 -4.98 9.69
N PHE A 275 17.72 -4.24 8.70
CA PHE A 275 16.52 -3.43 8.91
C PHE A 275 15.29 -4.29 9.23
N LYS A 276 14.67 -3.98 10.37
CA LYS A 276 13.41 -4.52 10.85
C LYS A 276 12.58 -3.38 11.39
N GLY A 277 11.28 -3.40 11.10
CA GLY A 277 10.32 -2.48 11.69
C GLY A 277 9.39 -3.20 12.67
N VAL A 278 8.45 -2.43 13.23
CA VAL A 278 7.43 -2.92 14.18
C VAL A 278 6.69 -4.18 13.69
N PRO A 279 6.32 -4.32 12.39
CA PRO A 279 5.70 -5.55 11.90
C PRO A 279 6.53 -6.82 12.13
N GLN A 280 7.85 -6.76 11.91
CA GLN A 280 8.76 -7.88 12.12
C GLN A 280 8.96 -8.16 13.61
N GLU A 281 9.08 -7.12 14.42
CA GLU A 281 9.21 -7.22 15.88
C GLU A 281 8.01 -7.90 16.52
N LEU A 282 6.80 -7.53 16.07
CA LEU A 282 5.54 -8.12 16.52
C LEU A 282 5.22 -9.45 15.84
N GLN A 283 6.02 -9.88 14.86
CA GLN A 283 5.79 -11.09 14.06
C GLN A 283 4.38 -11.11 13.45
N LEU A 284 3.97 -9.97 12.86
CA LEU A 284 2.65 -9.87 12.24
C LEU A 284 2.53 -10.89 11.07
N PRO A 285 1.36 -11.50 10.85
CA PRO A 285 1.21 -12.62 9.92
C PRO A 285 1.66 -12.32 8.49
N SER A 286 1.41 -11.10 8.00
CA SER A 286 1.76 -10.67 6.65
C SER A 286 3.12 -9.95 6.58
N ALA A 287 3.85 -9.82 7.69
CA ALA A 287 5.16 -9.19 7.70
C ALA A 287 6.21 -10.11 7.04
N PRO A 288 7.02 -9.61 6.09
CA PRO A 288 8.15 -10.38 5.57
C PRO A 288 9.18 -10.59 6.67
N LYS A 289 9.84 -11.75 6.72
CA LYS A 289 10.88 -12.04 7.71
C LYS A 289 12.09 -11.12 7.53
N GLN A 290 12.51 -10.97 6.28
CA GLN A 290 13.50 -10.01 5.83
C GLN A 290 12.80 -8.98 4.95
N PHE A 291 12.77 -7.72 5.37
CA PHE A 291 12.02 -6.69 4.65
C PHE A 291 12.76 -6.20 3.39
N ILE A 292 14.06 -5.95 3.50
CA ILE A 292 14.90 -5.46 2.39
C ILE A 292 15.88 -6.57 2.00
N HIS A 293 15.82 -7.02 0.74
CA HIS A 293 16.66 -8.08 0.18
C HIS A 293 17.62 -7.51 -0.84
N TYR A 294 18.92 -7.54 -0.56
CA TYR A 294 19.94 -7.11 -1.52
C TYR A 294 20.43 -8.27 -2.39
N PHE A 295 20.49 -8.04 -3.70
CA PHE A 295 21.08 -8.94 -4.68
C PHE A 295 22.47 -8.46 -5.09
N GLU A 296 23.44 -9.37 -5.07
CA GLU A 296 24.81 -9.10 -5.49
C GLU A 296 24.99 -9.20 -7.01
N GLU A 297 24.11 -9.95 -7.68
CA GLU A 297 24.17 -10.16 -9.12
C GLU A 297 23.86 -8.86 -9.89
N ASN A 298 24.65 -8.62 -10.94
CA ASN A 298 24.62 -7.39 -11.71
C ASN A 298 23.33 -7.17 -12.51
N ASP A 299 22.50 -8.19 -12.69
CA ASP A 299 21.27 -8.17 -13.47
C ASP A 299 20.01 -8.31 -12.59
N ARG A 300 20.13 -8.06 -11.27
CA ARG A 300 19.04 -8.16 -10.29
C ARG A 300 18.79 -6.83 -9.57
N PRO A 301 17.56 -6.55 -9.13
CA PRO A 301 16.37 -7.41 -9.22
C PRO A 301 15.65 -7.33 -10.58
N GLN A 302 14.87 -8.36 -10.91
CA GLN A 302 14.02 -8.45 -12.10
C GLN A 302 12.56 -8.72 -11.70
N ALA A 303 11.62 -7.93 -12.22
CA ALA A 303 10.21 -8.00 -11.82
C ALA A 303 9.63 -9.43 -11.91
N LYS A 304 9.89 -10.15 -13.00
CA LYS A 304 9.37 -11.52 -13.19
C LYS A 304 9.91 -12.53 -12.17
N LEU A 305 11.17 -12.38 -11.76
CA LEU A 305 11.85 -13.34 -10.88
C LEU A 305 11.61 -13.02 -9.41
N ASP A 306 11.59 -11.73 -9.05
CA ASP A 306 11.82 -11.29 -7.67
C ASP A 306 10.61 -10.67 -6.99
N ARG A 307 9.57 -10.27 -7.75
CA ARG A 307 8.41 -9.58 -7.18
C ARG A 307 7.68 -10.38 -6.10
N ASN A 308 7.84 -11.70 -6.05
CA ASN A 308 7.13 -12.58 -5.12
C ASN A 308 7.96 -12.95 -3.88
N LEU A 309 9.16 -12.39 -3.69
CA LEU A 309 9.95 -12.61 -2.47
C LEU A 309 9.12 -12.32 -1.22
N GLU A 310 9.19 -13.22 -0.23
CA GLU A 310 8.44 -13.13 1.02
C GLU A 310 6.93 -12.91 0.77
N GLY A 311 6.36 -13.68 -0.17
CA GLY A 311 4.95 -13.53 -0.55
C GLY A 311 4.63 -12.19 -1.23
N GLY A 312 5.62 -11.54 -1.83
CA GLY A 312 5.53 -10.22 -2.43
C GLY A 312 5.44 -9.06 -1.44
N MET A 313 5.77 -9.32 -0.17
CA MET A 313 5.84 -8.31 0.87
C MET A 313 7.26 -7.76 1.07
N ALA A 314 8.31 -8.42 0.59
CA ALA A 314 9.65 -7.84 0.61
C ALA A 314 9.85 -6.72 -0.43
N VAL A 315 10.92 -5.95 -0.23
CA VAL A 315 11.51 -5.05 -1.22
C VAL A 315 12.83 -5.64 -1.68
N SER A 316 12.98 -5.86 -2.97
CA SER A 316 14.24 -6.30 -3.56
C SER A 316 15.09 -5.07 -3.90
N THR A 317 16.38 -5.12 -3.60
CA THR A 317 17.36 -4.08 -3.90
C THR A 317 18.56 -4.71 -4.60
N GLY A 318 19.29 -3.94 -5.39
CA GLY A 318 20.45 -4.44 -6.11
C GLY A 318 21.19 -3.28 -6.77
N ARG A 319 22.25 -3.60 -7.50
CA ARG A 319 22.99 -2.61 -8.31
C ARG A 319 23.57 -1.43 -7.51
N LEU A 320 23.81 -1.58 -6.21
CA LEU A 320 24.37 -0.51 -5.37
C LEU A 320 25.82 -0.21 -5.78
N ARG A 321 26.05 1.02 -6.23
CA ARG A 321 27.35 1.50 -6.69
C ARG A 321 27.44 3.01 -6.57
N GLU A 322 28.66 3.52 -6.55
CA GLU A 322 28.91 4.96 -6.59
C GLU A 322 28.36 5.58 -7.89
N ASP A 323 28.05 6.86 -7.81
CA ASP A 323 27.65 7.67 -8.95
C ASP A 323 28.56 8.91 -9.09
N THR A 324 28.55 9.54 -10.27
CA THR A 324 29.39 10.72 -10.56
C THR A 324 28.64 12.04 -10.41
N GLN A 325 27.30 12.00 -10.34
CA GLN A 325 26.43 13.16 -10.12
C GLN A 325 25.79 13.13 -8.73
N TYR A 326 25.54 11.93 -8.21
CA TYR A 326 25.06 11.64 -6.87
C TYR A 326 26.12 10.84 -6.09
N ASP A 327 25.88 10.52 -4.81
CA ASP A 327 26.81 9.68 -4.05
C ASP A 327 26.68 8.20 -4.44
N TYR A 328 25.44 7.73 -4.52
CA TYR A 328 25.12 6.35 -4.87
C TYR A 328 23.94 6.26 -5.82
N LYS A 329 23.91 5.16 -6.57
CA LYS A 329 22.73 4.71 -7.32
C LYS A 329 22.50 3.22 -7.13
N PHE A 330 21.24 2.83 -7.15
CA PHE A 330 20.79 1.45 -6.98
C PHE A 330 19.45 1.22 -7.67
N VAL A 331 19.03 -0.05 -7.74
CA VAL A 331 17.73 -0.44 -8.30
C VAL A 331 16.94 -1.16 -7.21
N CYS A 332 15.65 -0.85 -7.16
CA CYS A 332 14.73 -1.46 -6.22
C CYS A 332 13.49 -1.99 -6.95
N LEU A 333 12.83 -3.00 -6.37
CA LEU A 333 11.60 -3.61 -6.88
C LEU A 333 10.65 -3.89 -5.71
N SER A 334 9.37 -3.58 -5.89
CA SER A 334 8.31 -4.00 -4.98
C SER A 334 7.09 -4.54 -5.74
N HIS A 335 6.35 -5.46 -5.12
CA HIS A 335 5.10 -5.95 -5.71
C HIS A 335 3.97 -4.92 -5.52
N ASN A 336 3.52 -4.32 -6.61
CA ASN A 336 2.60 -3.18 -6.55
C ASN A 336 1.17 -3.52 -6.10
N THR A 337 0.64 -4.71 -6.40
CA THR A 337 -0.70 -5.12 -5.91
C THR A 337 -0.70 -5.81 -4.54
N LEU A 338 0.46 -6.31 -4.09
CA LEU A 338 0.65 -6.91 -2.77
C LEU A 338 1.14 -5.82 -1.82
N ARG A 339 2.45 -5.72 -1.56
CA ARG A 339 3.06 -4.64 -0.76
C ARG A 339 2.51 -3.25 -1.09
N GLY A 340 2.41 -2.89 -2.38
CA GLY A 340 1.96 -1.57 -2.84
C GLY A 340 0.46 -1.29 -2.73
N ALA A 341 -0.35 -2.32 -2.49
CA ALA A 341 -1.80 -2.20 -2.39
C ALA A 341 -2.38 -3.11 -1.32
N ALA A 342 -2.97 -4.26 -1.69
CA ALA A 342 -3.80 -5.02 -0.77
C ALA A 342 -2.99 -5.61 0.40
N GLY A 343 -1.80 -6.16 0.13
CA GLY A 343 -0.91 -6.68 1.18
C GLY A 343 -0.44 -5.61 2.15
N GLY A 344 -0.10 -4.42 1.65
CA GLY A 344 0.21 -3.26 2.52
C GLY A 344 -0.98 -2.83 3.37
N GLY A 345 -2.20 -2.89 2.82
CA GLY A 345 -3.44 -2.67 3.58
C GLY A 345 -3.67 -3.72 4.66
N VAL A 346 -3.51 -5.01 4.33
CA VAL A 346 -3.63 -6.10 5.32
C VAL A 346 -2.60 -5.92 6.45
N LEU A 347 -1.34 -5.63 6.13
CA LEU A 347 -0.31 -5.40 7.14
C LEU A 347 -0.59 -4.18 8.02
N LEU A 348 -1.16 -3.11 7.46
CA LEU A 348 -1.62 -1.95 8.22
C LEU A 348 -2.76 -2.35 9.17
N ALA A 349 -3.71 -3.15 8.72
CA ALA A 349 -4.77 -3.67 9.58
C ALA A 349 -4.22 -4.56 10.70
N GLU A 350 -3.24 -5.42 10.42
CA GLU A 350 -2.56 -6.24 11.44
C GLU A 350 -1.88 -5.35 12.50
N LEU A 351 -1.19 -4.29 12.08
CA LEU A 351 -0.58 -3.33 13.00
C LEU A 351 -1.65 -2.65 13.88
N LEU A 352 -2.75 -2.18 13.28
CA LEU A 352 -3.86 -1.55 14.01
C LEU A 352 -4.50 -2.52 15.01
N ALA A 353 -4.73 -3.77 14.60
CA ALA A 353 -5.26 -4.83 15.47
C ALA A 353 -4.32 -5.11 16.64
N ALA A 354 -3.03 -5.32 16.38
CA ALA A 354 -2.02 -5.58 17.40
C ALA A 354 -1.84 -4.41 18.39
N LYS A 355 -2.18 -3.20 17.97
CA LYS A 355 -2.16 -1.97 18.78
C LYS A 355 -3.52 -1.64 19.41
N GLY A 356 -4.53 -2.49 19.26
CA GLY A 356 -5.84 -2.37 19.93
C GLY A 356 -6.76 -1.30 19.33
N TYR A 357 -6.58 -0.90 18.07
CA TYR A 357 -7.40 0.16 17.46
C TYR A 357 -8.79 -0.29 17.03
N PHE A 358 -9.02 -1.60 16.85
CA PHE A 358 -10.31 -2.17 16.45
C PHE A 358 -11.18 -2.66 17.61
N ASP A 359 -10.71 -2.50 18.85
CA ASP A 359 -11.41 -2.99 20.04
C ASP A 359 -12.48 -2.03 20.56
#